data_AF-B5TY36-F1
#
_entry.id   AF-B5TY36-F1
#
_cell.length_a   1.000
_cell.length_b   1.000
_cell.length_c   1.000
_cell.angle_alpha   90.00
_cell.angle_beta   90.00
_cell.angle_gamma   90.00
#
_symmetry.space_group_name_H-M   'P 1'
#
loop_
_entity.id
_entity.type
_entity.pdbx_description
1 polymer ?
#
loop_
_entity_poly.entity_id
_entity_poly.type
_entity_poly.pdbx_seq_one_letter_code
_entity_poly.pdbx_strand_id
1 'polypeptide(L)'
;EYHRHTKLKSEIEDLLDQVTELYSTHNHNYQRYDSEAGRLDLAGRTEYLKSLNDWAEQLLQKLNGDDVRKVLGEMYFKKDDLEQEVKRLKENIEKKENEYRNLDKDFDLAKQGYALSHKKHQQELEEKEKAVTEATAKVDQISEELETVKQKVESTMRDLTEKQNR
;
A
#
# COMPACT_ATOMS: atom_id res chain seq x y z
N GLU A 1 -13.32 5.77 16.62
CA GLU A 1 -12.23 5.11 17.37
C GLU A 1 -11.45 6.02 18.30
N TYR A 2 -10.95 7.18 17.85
CA TYR A 2 -10.10 8.07 18.65
C TYR A 2 -10.63 8.38 20.07
N HIS A 3 -11.91 8.75 20.21
CA HIS A 3 -12.54 8.99 21.51
C HIS A 3 -12.58 7.76 22.44
N ARG A 4 -12.70 6.54 21.89
CA ARG A 4 -12.68 5.29 22.68
C ARG A 4 -11.29 4.97 23.22
N HIS A 5 -10.23 5.36 22.51
CA HIS A 5 -8.86 5.20 22.99
C HIS A 5 -8.54 6.20 24.10
N THR A 6 -8.95 7.46 23.95
CA THR A 6 -8.75 8.49 24.98
C THR A 6 -9.46 8.12 26.28
N LYS A 7 -10.68 7.57 26.20
CA LYS A 7 -11.44 7.13 27.37
C LYS A 7 -10.75 5.96 28.09
N LEU A 8 -10.38 4.91 27.36
CA LEU A 8 -9.70 3.74 27.95
C LEU A 8 -8.36 4.12 28.58
N LYS A 9 -7.62 5.04 27.94
CA LYS A 9 -6.36 5.56 28.49
C LYS A 9 -6.58 6.22 29.84
N SER A 10 -7.60 7.08 29.95
CA SER A 10 -7.95 7.73 31.21
C SER A 10 -8.37 6.73 32.29
N GLU A 11 -9.12 5.68 31.94
CA GLU A 11 -9.52 4.62 32.89
C GLU A 11 -8.30 3.80 33.37
N ILE A 12 -7.31 3.56 32.51
CA ILE A 12 -6.05 2.90 32.88
C ILE A 12 -5.18 3.79 33.78
N GLU A 13 -5.09 5.08 33.47
CA GLU A 13 -4.35 6.06 34.28
C GLU A 13 -4.95 6.15 35.70
N ASP A 14 -6.27 6.19 35.83
CA ASP A 14 -6.95 6.19 37.12
C ASP A 14 -6.69 4.88 37.91
N LEU A 15 -6.73 3.72 37.24
CA LEU A 15 -6.38 2.45 37.88
C LEU A 15 -4.92 2.40 38.35
N LEU A 16 -3.99 3.00 37.60
CA LEU A 16 -2.58 3.10 37.99
C LEU A 16 -2.40 3.96 39.25
N ASP A 17 -3.12 5.07 39.35
CA ASP A 17 -3.12 5.93 40.53
C ASP A 17 -3.67 5.18 41.74
N GLN A 18 -4.77 4.43 41.59
CA GLN A 18 -5.33 3.59 42.65
C GLN A 18 -4.34 2.49 43.12
N VAL A 19 -3.62 1.85 42.19
CA VAL A 19 -2.58 0.85 42.52
C VAL A 19 -1.41 1.51 43.26
N THR A 20 -1.03 2.72 42.90
CA THR A 20 0.05 3.47 43.55
C THR A 20 -0.32 3.87 44.98
N GLU A 21 -1.56 4.29 45.19
CA GLU A 21 -2.11 4.59 46.52
C GLU A 21 -2.16 3.33 47.39
N LEU A 22 -2.62 2.20 46.82
CA LEU A 22 -2.62 0.88 47.49
C LEU A 22 -1.21 0.47 47.92
N TYR A 23 -0.22 0.61 47.04
CA TYR A 23 1.18 0.28 47.34
C TYR A 23 1.75 1.17 48.46
N SER A 24 1.44 2.46 48.44
CA SER A 24 1.87 3.40 49.49
C SER A 24 1.23 3.07 50.85
N THR A 25 -0.07 2.74 50.83
CA THR A 25 -0.82 2.34 52.03
C THR A 25 -0.29 1.00 52.60
N HIS A 26 0.02 0.04 51.73
CA HIS A 26 0.63 -1.23 52.12
C HIS A 26 1.95 -1.01 52.86
N ASN A 27 2.86 -0.22 52.27
CA ASN A 27 4.17 0.05 52.86
C ASN A 27 4.06 0.78 54.20
N HIS A 28 3.15 1.75 54.30
CA HIS A 28 2.90 2.47 55.55
C HIS A 28 2.42 1.52 56.66
N ASN A 29 1.43 0.67 56.35
CA ASN A 29 0.89 -0.30 57.31
C ASN A 29 1.91 -1.38 57.68
N TYR A 30 2.76 -1.81 56.74
CA TYR A 30 3.83 -2.76 57.00
C TYR A 30 4.90 -2.18 57.94
N GLN A 31 5.29 -0.92 57.77
CA GLN A 31 6.23 -0.25 58.68
C GLN A 31 5.66 -0.08 60.09
N ARG A 32 4.35 0.20 60.19
CA ARG A 32 3.63 0.27 61.45
C ARG A 32 3.54 -1.11 62.14
N TYR A 33 3.32 -2.17 61.37
CA TYR A 33 3.32 -3.55 61.87
C TYR A 33 4.62 -3.91 62.57
N ASP A 34 5.75 -3.68 61.89
CA ASP A 34 7.09 -4.05 62.36
C ASP A 34 7.45 -3.33 63.67
N SER A 35 6.93 -2.10 63.86
CA SER A 35 7.24 -1.26 65.01
C SER A 35 6.32 -1.45 66.22
N GLU A 36 5.06 -1.84 66.03
CA GLU A 36 4.04 -1.85 67.11
C GLU A 36 3.68 -3.27 67.61
N ALA A 37 3.78 -4.31 66.76
CA ALA A 37 3.20 -5.64 67.05
C ALA A 37 3.82 -6.36 68.27
N GLY A 38 5.10 -6.15 68.54
CA GLY A 38 5.80 -6.78 69.67
C GLY A 38 5.38 -6.26 71.05
N ARG A 39 4.75 -5.08 71.12
CA ARG A 39 4.47 -4.34 72.37
C ARG A 39 3.02 -4.39 72.83
N LEU A 40 2.13 -5.01 72.04
CA LEU A 40 0.69 -5.05 72.30
C LEU A 40 0.32 -6.22 73.24
N ASP A 41 -0.62 -5.96 74.15
CA ASP A 41 -1.29 -6.99 74.94
C ASP A 41 -2.24 -7.83 74.08
N LEU A 42 -2.88 -8.85 74.68
CA LEU A 42 -3.69 -9.82 73.92
C LEU A 42 -4.89 -9.16 73.20
N ALA A 43 -5.50 -8.15 73.82
CA ALA A 43 -6.61 -7.40 73.24
C ALA A 43 -6.12 -6.51 72.09
N GLY A 44 -5.02 -5.78 72.30
CA GLY A 44 -4.37 -4.97 71.27
C GLY A 44 -3.92 -5.79 70.07
N ARG A 45 -3.37 -7.01 70.28
CA ARG A 45 -3.02 -7.93 69.19
C ARG A 45 -4.24 -8.41 68.40
N THR A 46 -5.38 -8.61 69.06
CA THR A 46 -6.61 -9.08 68.40
C THR A 46 -7.22 -7.98 67.53
N GLU A 47 -7.35 -6.76 68.05
CA GLU A 47 -7.75 -5.58 67.28
C GLU A 47 -6.82 -5.32 66.10
N TYR A 48 -5.51 -5.49 66.33
CA TYR A 48 -4.49 -5.34 65.32
C TYR A 48 -4.61 -6.37 64.17
N LEU A 49 -4.81 -7.65 64.50
CA LEU A 49 -5.03 -8.68 63.47
C LEU A 49 -6.32 -8.45 62.68
N LYS A 50 -7.35 -7.90 63.32
CA LYS A 50 -8.60 -7.54 62.66
C LYS A 50 -8.41 -6.41 61.66
N SER A 51 -7.71 -5.34 62.03
CA SER A 51 -7.45 -4.22 61.13
C SER A 51 -6.59 -4.62 59.92
N LEU A 52 -5.64 -5.55 60.09
CA LEU A 52 -4.89 -6.15 58.99
C LEU A 52 -5.79 -6.93 58.03
N ASN A 53 -6.73 -7.72 58.56
CA ASN A 53 -7.65 -8.51 57.75
C ASN A 53 -8.61 -7.61 56.97
N ASP A 54 -9.20 -6.61 57.63
CA ASP A 54 -10.07 -5.61 57.00
C ASP A 54 -9.32 -4.85 55.89
N TRP A 55 -8.05 -4.53 56.10
CA TRP A 55 -7.19 -3.89 55.09
C TRP A 55 -6.90 -4.81 53.90
N ALA A 56 -6.57 -6.08 54.14
CA ALA A 56 -6.31 -7.05 53.08
C ALA A 56 -7.57 -7.30 52.22
N GLU A 57 -8.75 -7.32 52.84
CA GLU A 57 -10.02 -7.48 52.16
C GLU A 57 -10.36 -6.26 51.29
N GLN A 58 -10.11 -5.04 51.77
CA GLN A 58 -10.24 -3.82 50.96
C GLN A 58 -9.29 -3.80 49.77
N LEU A 59 -8.04 -4.26 49.96
CA LEU A 59 -7.04 -4.36 48.89
C LEU A 59 -7.49 -5.36 47.81
N LEU A 60 -8.00 -6.52 48.24
CA LEU A 60 -8.58 -7.53 47.35
C LEU A 60 -9.78 -7.02 46.56
N GLN A 61 -10.68 -6.27 47.20
CA GLN A 61 -11.84 -5.68 46.52
C GLN A 61 -11.44 -4.63 45.47
N LYS A 62 -10.45 -3.79 45.76
CA LYS A 62 -9.95 -2.81 44.79
C LYS A 62 -9.25 -3.48 43.60
N LEU A 63 -8.46 -4.54 43.84
CA LEU A 63 -7.73 -5.26 42.78
C LEU A 63 -8.61 -6.19 41.93
N ASN A 64 -9.67 -6.76 42.51
CA ASN A 64 -10.65 -7.60 41.82
C ASN A 64 -11.97 -6.87 41.53
N GLY A 65 -11.95 -5.54 41.59
CA GLY A 65 -13.12 -4.71 41.32
C GLY A 65 -13.66 -4.95 39.91
N ASP A 66 -14.97 -4.79 39.74
CA ASP A 66 -15.64 -4.95 38.44
C ASP A 66 -15.05 -4.01 37.37
N ASP A 67 -14.55 -2.84 37.78
CA ASP A 67 -13.92 -1.88 36.88
C ASP A 67 -12.58 -2.38 36.31
N VAL A 68 -11.72 -3.00 37.14
CA VAL A 68 -10.46 -3.61 36.68
C VAL A 68 -10.74 -4.75 35.69
N ARG A 69 -11.71 -5.61 36.03
CA ARG A 69 -12.12 -6.73 35.15
C ARG A 69 -12.68 -6.23 33.83
N LYS A 70 -13.48 -5.16 33.86
CA LYS A 70 -14.07 -4.55 32.67
C LYS A 70 -13.01 -3.94 31.76
N VAL A 71 -12.08 -3.14 32.30
CA VAL A 71 -11.00 -2.52 31.51
C VAL A 71 -10.09 -3.59 30.89
N LEU A 72 -9.73 -4.64 31.66
CA LEU A 72 -8.97 -5.77 31.13
C LEU A 72 -9.73 -6.49 30.00
N GLY A 73 -11.02 -6.76 30.20
CA GLY A 73 -11.87 -7.35 29.15
C GLY A 73 -11.93 -6.48 27.88
N GLU A 74 -12.16 -5.18 28.02
CA GLU A 74 -12.17 -4.24 26.89
C GLU A 74 -10.82 -4.17 26.18
N MET A 75 -9.70 -4.26 26.91
CA MET A 75 -8.36 -4.35 26.32
C MET A 75 -8.16 -5.65 25.52
N TYR A 76 -8.61 -6.80 26.05
CA TYR A 76 -8.49 -8.07 25.34
C TYR A 76 -9.25 -8.05 24.01
N PHE A 77 -10.48 -7.55 23.99
CA PHE A 77 -11.25 -7.42 22.75
C PHE A 77 -10.58 -6.47 21.75
N LYS A 78 -10.16 -5.27 22.21
CA LYS A 78 -9.44 -4.32 21.34
C LYS A 78 -8.14 -4.89 20.79
N LYS A 79 -7.43 -5.70 21.58
CA LYS A 79 -6.20 -6.37 21.13
C LYS A 79 -6.50 -7.38 20.03
N ASP A 80 -7.53 -8.22 20.20
CA ASP A 80 -7.92 -9.20 19.18
C ASP A 80 -8.37 -8.52 17.89
N ASP A 81 -9.21 -7.47 17.98
CA ASP A 81 -9.64 -6.67 16.82
C ASP A 81 -8.43 -6.07 16.07
N LEU A 82 -7.47 -5.51 16.81
CA LEU A 82 -6.24 -4.96 16.23
C LEU A 82 -5.36 -6.04 15.58
N GLU A 83 -5.23 -7.21 16.21
CA GLU A 83 -4.45 -8.34 15.65
C GLU A 83 -5.09 -8.84 14.35
N GLN A 84 -6.42 -8.95 14.30
CA GLN A 84 -7.15 -9.31 13.08
C GLN A 84 -6.98 -8.27 11.97
N GLU A 85 -7.09 -6.97 12.29
CA GLU A 85 -6.92 -5.90 11.31
C GLU A 85 -5.48 -5.83 10.78
N VAL A 86 -4.48 -6.01 11.63
CA VAL A 86 -3.08 -6.12 11.22
C VAL A 86 -2.86 -7.29 10.27
N LYS A 87 -3.47 -8.45 10.56
CA LYS A 87 -3.39 -9.62 9.69
C LYS A 87 -4.00 -9.33 8.32
N ARG A 88 -5.20 -8.75 8.28
CA ARG A 88 -5.91 -8.37 7.05
C ARG A 88 -5.11 -7.37 6.21
N LEU A 89 -4.50 -6.37 6.85
CA LEU A 89 -3.67 -5.38 6.17
C LEU A 89 -2.40 -6.01 5.57
N LYS A 90 -1.75 -6.93 6.29
CA LYS A 90 -0.59 -7.68 5.76
C LYS A 90 -0.94 -8.49 4.52
N GLU A 91 -2.04 -9.24 4.56
CA GLU A 91 -2.51 -10.02 3.40
C GLU A 91 -2.83 -9.12 2.19
N ASN A 92 -3.45 -7.96 2.43
CA ASN A 92 -3.72 -6.99 1.36
C ASN A 92 -2.46 -6.38 0.76
N ILE A 93 -1.45 -6.06 1.60
CA ILE A 93 -0.16 -5.54 1.13
C ILE A 93 0.53 -6.58 0.24
N GLU A 94 0.61 -7.83 0.69
CA GLU A 94 1.25 -8.92 -0.07
C GLU A 94 0.55 -9.14 -1.43
N LYS A 95 -0.79 -9.12 -1.43
CA LYS A 95 -1.57 -9.20 -2.67
C LYS A 95 -1.26 -8.04 -3.61
N LYS A 96 -1.22 -6.80 -3.10
CA LYS A 96 -0.91 -5.60 -3.90
C LYS A 96 0.51 -5.61 -4.44
N GLU A 97 1.50 -6.05 -3.65
CA GLU A 97 2.88 -6.19 -4.12
C GLU A 97 3.01 -7.21 -5.25
N ASN A 98 2.24 -8.29 -5.22
CA ASN A 98 2.20 -9.27 -6.32
C ASN A 98 1.51 -8.70 -7.56
N GLU A 99 0.40 -7.97 -7.41
CA GLU A 99 -0.27 -7.26 -8.50
C GLU A 99 0.69 -6.26 -9.18
N TYR A 100 1.42 -5.46 -8.40
CA TYR A 100 2.41 -4.52 -8.92
C TYR A 100 3.54 -5.21 -9.68
N ARG A 101 4.10 -6.30 -9.13
CA ARG A 101 5.16 -7.06 -9.81
C ARG A 101 4.71 -7.67 -11.14
N ASN A 102 3.45 -8.08 -11.25
CA ASN A 102 2.92 -8.59 -12.50
C ASN A 102 2.71 -7.47 -13.51
N LEU A 103 2.14 -6.34 -13.07
CA LEU A 103 1.92 -5.18 -13.94
C LEU A 103 3.24 -4.60 -14.48
N ASP A 104 4.30 -4.59 -13.66
CA ASP A 104 5.64 -4.15 -14.07
C ASP A 104 6.22 -5.04 -15.19
N LYS A 105 6.05 -6.36 -15.08
CA LYS A 105 6.44 -7.31 -16.14
C LYS A 105 5.65 -7.10 -17.42
N ASP A 106 4.33 -6.91 -17.31
CA ASP A 106 3.46 -6.66 -18.46
C ASP A 106 3.82 -5.34 -19.15
N PHE A 107 4.18 -4.31 -18.37
CA PHE A 107 4.65 -3.04 -18.88
C PHE A 107 5.98 -3.17 -19.64
N ASP A 108 6.94 -3.90 -19.09
CA ASP A 108 8.22 -4.16 -19.77
C ASP A 108 8.03 -4.95 -21.07
N LEU A 109 7.14 -5.95 -21.07
CA LEU A 109 6.74 -6.69 -22.26
C LEU A 109 6.11 -5.77 -23.31
N ALA A 110 5.18 -4.91 -22.91
CA ALA A 110 4.54 -3.95 -23.81
C ALA A 110 5.54 -2.96 -24.40
N LYS A 111 6.49 -2.46 -23.59
CA LYS A 111 7.55 -1.55 -24.03
C LYS A 111 8.46 -2.21 -25.07
N GLN A 112 8.86 -3.47 -24.85
CA GLN A 112 9.65 -4.24 -25.82
C GLN A 112 8.86 -4.51 -27.11
N GLY A 113 7.58 -4.89 -26.98
CA GLY A 113 6.69 -5.11 -28.12
C GLY A 113 6.50 -3.86 -28.97
N TYR A 114 6.30 -2.70 -28.34
CA TYR A 114 6.20 -1.42 -29.04
C TYR A 114 7.51 -1.08 -29.77
N ALA A 115 8.66 -1.23 -29.13
CA ALA A 115 9.96 -0.96 -29.75
C ALA A 115 10.20 -1.85 -30.98
N LEU A 116 9.86 -3.14 -30.90
CA LEU A 116 9.94 -4.06 -32.03
C LEU A 116 8.99 -3.70 -33.17
N SER A 117 7.72 -3.40 -32.83
CA SER A 117 6.71 -3.01 -33.82
C SER A 117 7.08 -1.71 -34.52
N HIS A 118 7.57 -0.72 -33.78
CA HIS A 118 8.04 0.54 -34.34
C HIS A 118 9.21 0.33 -35.29
N LYS A 119 10.20 -0.49 -34.91
CA LYS A 119 11.34 -0.82 -35.77
C LYS A 119 10.88 -1.51 -37.07
N LYS A 120 9.93 -2.44 -36.98
CA LYS A 120 9.36 -3.12 -38.14
C LYS A 120 8.63 -2.15 -39.07
N HIS A 121 7.78 -1.28 -38.53
CA HIS A 121 7.09 -0.27 -39.34
C HIS A 121 8.05 0.73 -40.00
N GLN A 122 9.13 1.11 -39.31
CA GLN A 122 10.18 1.95 -39.90
C GLN A 122 10.78 1.28 -41.13
N GLN A 123 11.13 -0.01 -41.03
CA GLN A 123 11.67 -0.79 -42.15
C GLN A 123 10.66 -0.92 -43.30
N GLU A 124 9.40 -1.22 -43.00
CA GLU A 124 8.34 -1.29 -44.01
C GLU A 124 8.12 0.05 -44.73
N LEU A 125 8.25 1.17 -44.02
CA LEU A 125 8.19 2.51 -44.59
C LEU A 125 9.36 2.77 -45.54
N GLU A 126 10.60 2.49 -45.11
CA GLU A 126 11.80 2.65 -45.93
C GLU A 126 11.73 1.79 -47.22
N GLU A 127 11.26 0.55 -47.13
CA GLU A 127 11.06 -0.33 -48.28
C GLU A 127 10.02 0.23 -49.25
N LYS A 128 8.89 0.73 -48.72
CA LYS A 128 7.83 1.34 -49.54
C LYS A 128 8.28 2.64 -50.18
N GLU A 129 8.99 3.50 -49.46
CA GLU A 129 9.55 4.75 -50.00
C GLU A 129 10.52 4.46 -51.15
N LYS A 130 11.38 3.45 -51.00
CA LYS A 130 12.27 2.99 -52.07
C LYS A 130 11.48 2.50 -53.28
N ALA A 131 10.48 1.64 -53.07
CA ALA A 131 9.65 1.13 -54.17
C ALA A 131 8.89 2.24 -54.90
N VAL A 132 8.37 3.24 -54.18
CA VAL A 132 7.72 4.42 -54.76
C VAL A 132 8.73 5.23 -55.58
N THR A 133 9.93 5.47 -55.04
CA THR A 133 10.98 6.21 -55.76
C THR A 133 11.37 5.52 -57.06
N GLU A 134 11.55 4.19 -57.03
CA GLU A 134 11.85 3.39 -58.22
C GLU A 134 10.71 3.41 -59.24
N ALA A 135 9.45 3.36 -58.78
CA ALA A 135 8.28 3.44 -59.64
C ALA A 135 8.15 4.81 -60.31
N THR A 136 8.37 5.90 -59.55
CA THR A 136 8.37 7.27 -60.08
C THR A 136 9.44 7.45 -61.15
N ALA A 137 10.67 6.99 -60.90
CA ALA A 137 11.74 7.06 -61.88
C ALA A 137 11.40 6.31 -63.19
N LYS A 138 10.74 5.14 -63.09
CA LYS A 138 10.26 4.41 -64.28
C LYS A 138 9.16 5.16 -65.02
N VAL A 139 8.24 5.80 -64.31
CA VAL A 139 7.17 6.61 -64.92
C VAL A 139 7.76 7.81 -65.66
N ASP A 140 8.74 8.50 -65.07
CA ASP A 140 9.44 9.61 -65.71
C ASP A 140 10.13 9.14 -67.01
N GLN A 141 10.83 8.01 -66.95
CA GLN A 141 11.53 7.43 -68.10
C GLN A 141 10.57 7.04 -69.24
N ILE A 142 9.44 6.39 -68.91
CA ILE A 142 8.40 6.05 -69.89
C ILE A 142 7.78 7.31 -70.50
N SER A 143 7.62 8.37 -69.70
CA SER A 143 7.06 9.65 -70.18
C SER A 143 7.99 10.35 -71.18
N GLU A 144 9.31 10.33 -70.94
CA GLU A 144 10.31 10.84 -71.89
C GLU A 144 10.32 10.03 -73.20
N GLU A 145 10.25 8.70 -73.10
CA GLU A 145 10.16 7.82 -74.27
C GLU A 145 8.88 8.09 -75.08
N LEU A 146 7.74 8.25 -74.40
CA LEU A 146 6.45 8.55 -75.05
C LEU A 146 6.50 9.88 -75.80
N GLU A 147 7.07 10.92 -75.20
CA GLU A 147 7.20 12.23 -75.83
C GLU A 147 8.12 12.16 -77.06
N THR A 148 9.22 11.41 -76.97
CA THR A 148 10.13 11.16 -78.11
C THR A 148 9.41 10.44 -79.25
N VAL A 149 8.60 9.41 -78.94
CA VAL A 149 7.81 8.68 -79.94
C VAL A 149 6.77 9.61 -80.57
N LYS A 150 6.08 10.42 -79.77
CA LYS A 150 5.08 11.38 -80.25
C LYS A 150 5.68 12.38 -81.24
N GLN A 151 6.85 12.96 -80.92
CA GLN A 151 7.57 13.85 -81.82
C GLN A 151 7.96 13.17 -83.14
N LYS A 152 8.42 11.91 -83.10
CA LYS A 152 8.71 11.12 -84.31
C LYS A 152 7.46 10.84 -85.15
N VAL A 153 6.33 10.55 -84.52
CA VAL A 153 5.05 10.34 -85.24
C VAL A 153 4.64 11.63 -85.95
N GLU A 154 4.71 12.77 -85.26
CA GLU A 154 4.39 14.08 -85.85
C GLU A 154 5.31 14.43 -87.02
N SER A 155 6.62 14.20 -86.91
CA SER A 155 7.55 14.44 -88.03
C SER A 155 7.22 13.54 -89.23
N THR A 156 6.97 12.26 -88.99
CA THR A 156 6.64 11.29 -90.05
C THR A 156 5.33 11.65 -90.76
N MET A 157 4.32 12.13 -90.02
CA MET A 157 3.07 12.61 -90.62
C MET A 157 3.30 13.85 -91.50
N ARG A 158 4.13 14.81 -91.06
CA ARG A 158 4.50 15.98 -91.90
C ARG A 158 5.18 15.54 -93.19
N ASP A 159 6.17 14.65 -93.11
CA ASP A 159 6.90 14.12 -94.27
C ASP A 159 5.96 13.41 -95.27
N LEU A 160 5.00 12.62 -94.77
CA LEU A 160 3.98 11.96 -95.59
C LEU A 160 3.08 12.98 -96.30
N THR A 161 2.64 14.02 -95.59
CA THR A 161 1.78 15.07 -96.13
C THR A 161 2.51 15.87 -97.21
N GLU A 162 3.78 16.20 -97.01
CA GLU A 162 4.62 16.86 -98.02
C GLU A 162 4.84 16.00 -99.27
N LYS A 163 4.99 14.68 -99.11
CA LYS A 163 5.11 13.74 -100.25
C LYS A 163 3.82 13.59 -101.04
N GLN A 164 2.65 13.68 -100.40
CA GLN A 164 1.36 13.59 -101.08
C GLN A 164 0.97 14.85 -101.86
N ASN A 165 1.55 16.00 -101.50
CA ASN A 165 1.29 17.29 -102.13
C ASN A 165 2.30 17.67 -103.24
N ARG A 166 3.20 16.75 -103.61
CA ARG A 166 4.11 16.86 -104.77
C ARG A 166 3.65 15.96 -105.90
#